data_AF-T0MVJ0-F1
#
_entry.id   AF-T0MVJ0-F1
#
_cell.length_a   1.000
_cell.length_b   1.000
_cell.length_c   1.000
_cell.angle_alpha   90.00
_cell.angle_beta   90.00
_cell.angle_gamma   90.00
#
_symmetry.space_group_name_H-M   'P 1'
#
loop_
_entity.id
_entity.type
_entity.pdbx_description
1 polymer ?
#
loop_
_entity_poly.entity_id
_entity_poly.type
_entity_poly.pdbx_seq_one_letter_code
_entity_poly.pdbx_strand_id
1 'polypeptide(L)'
;MFKNHATFNNCNCGDCPPIAVDPVNVGECSNEHYHPYGYAGPMVVKVPVVLSEVKVQIDLEKEVVLDEPAFDIKTIDKKVCITQCHLVPYTNKLFLAGYVQKNIQYSTSDTENPTSFSGSIRHQVINADFRCVTAVKFVRQPDFGNSYKSKSNVLDQNMVCQDEGEDNWMHYNKYFEPIFCEVEWTKILETDIYNRNNQVLDQFPGVNFFTNFIEKMVVYIDLKVLQTQQVFIPEPECEVQVERHCEEQYNSCDCYNDVEVSCIPGKGMVARPIRRDRY
;
A
#
# COMPACT_ATOMS: atom_id res chain seq x y z
N MET A 1 -16.84 -26.37 -12.12
CA MET A 1 -17.39 -26.47 -13.49
C MET A 1 -18.86 -26.07 -13.41
N PHE A 2 -19.16 -24.76 -13.45
CA PHE A 2 -20.54 -24.28 -13.44
C PHE A 2 -20.98 -24.07 -14.90
N LYS A 3 -21.93 -24.88 -15.35
CA LYS A 3 -22.52 -24.77 -16.70
C LYS A 3 -23.53 -23.64 -16.68
N ASN A 4 -23.18 -22.48 -17.25
CA ASN A 4 -24.16 -21.50 -17.67
C ASN A 4 -24.75 -21.96 -19.02
N HIS A 5 -25.98 -22.46 -19.00
CA HIS A 5 -26.78 -22.56 -20.22
C HIS A 5 -27.49 -21.22 -20.43
N ALA A 6 -26.88 -20.35 -21.25
CA ALA A 6 -27.57 -19.22 -21.84
C ALA A 6 -28.04 -19.63 -23.24
N THR A 7 -29.31 -19.99 -23.38
CA THR A 7 -29.98 -20.00 -24.69
C THR A 7 -30.46 -18.58 -24.98
N PHE A 8 -29.77 -17.90 -25.90
CA PHE A 8 -30.22 -16.63 -26.46
C PHE A 8 -31.36 -16.88 -27.45
N ASN A 9 -32.58 -16.53 -27.06
CA ASN A 9 -33.67 -16.30 -28.01
C ASN A 9 -33.80 -14.81 -28.26
N ASN A 10 -33.88 -14.45 -29.54
CA ASN A 10 -34.18 -13.12 -30.07
C ASN A 10 -35.38 -12.50 -29.36
N CYS A 11 -35.15 -11.43 -28.60
CA CYS A 11 -36.21 -10.53 -28.14
C CYS A 11 -35.80 -9.09 -28.43
N ASN A 12 -36.48 -8.52 -29.41
CA ASN A 12 -36.43 -7.11 -29.79
C ASN A 12 -37.47 -6.40 -28.92
N CYS A 13 -37.07 -5.81 -27.79
CA CYS A 13 -37.96 -5.04 -26.92
C CYS A 13 -37.21 -3.87 -26.30
N GLY A 14 -37.76 -2.67 -26.51
CA GLY A 14 -37.45 -1.50 -25.69
C GLY A 14 -37.84 -1.77 -24.23
N ASP A 15 -37.06 -1.21 -23.33
CA ASP A 15 -37.15 -1.32 -21.87
C ASP A 15 -36.92 -2.73 -21.31
N CYS A 16 -35.64 -3.13 -21.26
CA CYS A 16 -35.20 -4.17 -20.34
C CYS A 16 -35.17 -3.59 -18.92
N PRO A 17 -36.01 -4.05 -17.97
CA PRO A 17 -35.83 -3.67 -16.56
C PRO A 17 -34.45 -4.17 -16.09
N PRO A 18 -33.78 -3.45 -15.17
CA PRO A 18 -32.52 -3.92 -14.63
C PRO A 18 -32.73 -5.32 -14.05
N ILE A 19 -31.91 -6.28 -14.50
CA ILE A 19 -31.95 -7.66 -14.01
C ILE A 19 -31.61 -7.59 -12.53
N ALA A 20 -32.63 -7.72 -11.68
CA ALA A 20 -32.45 -7.93 -10.26
C ALA A 20 -31.94 -9.36 -10.09
N VAL A 21 -30.68 -9.51 -9.70
CA VAL A 21 -30.17 -10.80 -9.22
C VAL A 21 -30.59 -10.92 -7.77
N ASP A 22 -31.41 -11.91 -7.46
CA ASP A 22 -31.83 -12.16 -6.08
C ASP A 22 -30.58 -12.46 -5.23
N PRO A 23 -30.42 -11.82 -4.06
CA PRO A 23 -29.31 -12.12 -3.16
C PRO A 23 -29.43 -13.57 -2.68
N VAL A 24 -28.39 -14.36 -2.93
CA VAL A 24 -28.31 -15.72 -2.40
C VAL A 24 -27.83 -15.62 -0.96
N ASN A 25 -28.63 -16.14 -0.02
CA ASN A 25 -28.19 -16.33 1.35
C ASN A 25 -27.08 -17.38 1.38
N VAL A 26 -25.84 -16.93 1.56
CA VAL A 26 -24.70 -17.80 1.84
C VAL A 26 -24.57 -17.91 3.36
N GLY A 27 -24.92 -19.08 3.90
CA GLY A 27 -24.76 -19.36 5.33
C GLY A 27 -23.29 -19.46 5.73
N GLU A 28 -22.97 -19.06 6.96
CA GLU A 28 -21.64 -19.25 7.54
C GLU A 28 -21.36 -20.76 7.74
N CYS A 29 -20.20 -21.23 7.30
CA CYS A 29 -19.75 -22.59 7.55
C CYS A 29 -18.98 -22.64 8.87
N SER A 30 -19.23 -23.67 9.69
CA SER A 30 -18.42 -23.93 10.89
C SER A 30 -16.96 -24.18 10.50
N ASN A 31 -16.02 -23.56 11.21
CA ASN A 31 -14.60 -23.84 11.09
C ASN A 31 -14.01 -24.19 12.47
N GLU A 32 -12.89 -24.89 12.47
CA GLU A 32 -12.05 -25.08 13.65
C GLU A 32 -10.76 -24.28 13.47
N HIS A 33 -10.42 -23.44 14.45
CA HIS A 33 -9.23 -22.61 14.41
C HIS A 33 -8.05 -23.31 15.09
N TYR A 34 -6.95 -23.45 14.36
CA TYR A 34 -5.69 -23.98 14.87
C TYR A 34 -4.61 -22.90 14.87
N HIS A 35 -3.76 -22.88 15.90
CA HIS A 35 -2.59 -22.01 15.93
C HIS A 35 -1.53 -22.51 14.92
N PRO A 36 -0.92 -21.61 14.12
CA PRO A 36 0.17 -21.99 13.25
C PRO A 36 1.41 -22.33 14.09
N TYR A 37 2.08 -23.44 13.76
CA TYR A 37 3.36 -23.84 14.31
C TYR A 37 4.43 -23.71 13.21
N GLY A 38 5.63 -23.27 13.57
CA GLY A 38 6.78 -23.16 12.67
C GLY A 38 8.00 -23.87 13.22
N TYR A 39 8.95 -24.24 12.36
CA TYR A 39 10.20 -24.86 12.80
C TYR A 39 11.00 -23.91 13.71
N ALA A 40 11.48 -24.43 14.85
CA ALA A 40 12.44 -23.73 15.67
C ALA A 40 13.83 -23.78 15.01
N GLY A 41 14.58 -22.69 15.07
CA GLY A 41 15.88 -22.64 14.42
C GLY A 41 16.33 -21.23 14.07
N PRO A 42 17.65 -20.99 13.99
CA PRO A 42 18.15 -19.82 13.30
C PRO A 42 17.77 -19.95 11.82
N MET A 43 17.14 -18.92 11.27
CA MET A 43 16.60 -18.98 9.90
C MET A 43 17.14 -17.85 9.04
N VAL A 44 17.55 -18.19 7.83
CA VAL A 44 17.86 -17.22 6.78
C VAL A 44 16.63 -17.08 5.89
N VAL A 45 16.02 -15.90 5.91
CA VAL A 45 14.82 -15.59 5.10
C VAL A 45 15.06 -14.39 4.22
N LYS A 46 14.24 -14.25 3.19
CA LYS A 46 14.25 -13.08 2.31
C LYS A 46 12.88 -12.42 2.37
N VAL A 47 12.82 -11.23 2.97
CA VAL A 47 11.56 -10.57 3.33
C VAL A 47 11.67 -9.05 3.11
N PRO A 48 10.54 -8.33 2.94
CA PRO A 48 10.52 -6.88 2.99
C PRO A 48 11.02 -6.37 4.35
N VAL A 49 12.13 -5.64 4.34
CA VAL A 49 12.68 -5.02 5.54
C VAL A 49 12.31 -3.55 5.54
N VAL A 50 11.74 -3.10 6.67
CA VAL A 50 11.43 -1.68 6.90
C VAL A 50 12.75 -0.93 7.07
N LEU A 51 13.09 -0.09 6.10
CA LEU A 51 14.28 0.76 6.14
C LEU A 51 14.01 2.02 6.96
N SER A 52 12.79 2.56 6.88
CA SER A 52 12.35 3.75 7.61
C SER A 52 10.83 3.87 7.62
N GLU A 53 10.28 4.50 8.66
CA GLU A 53 8.89 4.97 8.72
C GLU A 53 8.89 6.50 8.70
N VAL A 54 8.15 7.09 7.77
CA VAL A 54 8.22 8.51 7.46
C VAL A 54 6.82 9.10 7.41
N LYS A 55 6.60 10.12 8.24
CA LYS A 55 5.43 10.97 8.19
C LYS A 55 5.74 12.25 7.42
N VAL A 56 5.01 12.50 6.34
CA VAL A 56 5.18 13.68 5.49
C VAL A 56 3.96 14.58 5.62
N GLN A 57 4.19 15.88 5.77
CA GLN A 57 3.16 16.92 5.70
C GLN A 57 3.28 17.64 4.35
N ILE A 58 2.14 17.82 3.69
CA ILE A 58 2.04 18.50 2.40
C ILE A 58 0.93 19.55 2.52
N ASP A 59 1.30 20.82 2.37
CA ASP A 59 0.38 21.94 2.45
C ASP A 59 0.00 22.36 1.02
N LEU A 60 -1.30 22.44 0.75
CA LEU A 60 -1.86 22.72 -0.56
C LEU A 60 -2.89 23.84 -0.48
N GLU A 61 -2.86 24.72 -1.47
CA GLU A 61 -3.88 25.74 -1.70
C GLU A 61 -4.30 25.67 -3.16
N LYS A 62 -5.59 25.54 -3.41
CA LYS A 62 -6.12 25.42 -4.77
C LYS A 62 -7.46 26.13 -4.89
N GLU A 63 -7.59 26.92 -5.93
CA GLU A 63 -8.89 27.41 -6.39
C GLU A 63 -9.62 26.27 -7.12
N VAL A 64 -10.79 25.92 -6.63
CA VAL A 64 -11.67 24.92 -7.21
C VAL A 64 -12.72 25.64 -8.04
N VAL A 65 -12.84 25.27 -9.32
CA VAL A 65 -13.82 25.84 -10.25
C VAL A 65 -14.81 24.76 -10.65
N LEU A 66 -16.09 25.02 -10.38
CA LEU A 66 -17.22 24.18 -10.76
C LEU A 66 -17.61 24.48 -12.21
N ASP A 67 -18.08 23.45 -12.92
CA ASP A 67 -18.51 23.61 -14.32
C ASP A 67 -19.74 24.51 -14.45
N GLU A 68 -20.58 24.54 -13.41
CA GLU A 68 -21.75 25.42 -13.32
C GLU A 68 -21.86 26.11 -11.96
N PRO A 69 -22.54 27.28 -11.88
CA PRO A 69 -22.80 27.95 -10.62
C PRO A 69 -23.57 27.05 -9.65
N ALA A 70 -23.02 26.87 -8.45
CA ALA A 70 -23.65 26.15 -7.37
C ALA A 70 -24.26 27.12 -6.37
N PHE A 71 -25.42 26.78 -5.81
CA PHE A 71 -25.92 27.47 -4.61
C PHE A 71 -25.51 26.74 -3.33
N ASP A 72 -25.24 25.44 -3.42
CA ASP A 72 -24.90 24.61 -2.27
C ASP A 72 -24.02 23.42 -2.68
N ILE A 73 -23.06 23.07 -1.82
CA ILE A 73 -22.28 21.85 -1.95
C ILE A 73 -22.88 20.83 -0.98
N LYS A 74 -23.21 19.64 -1.50
CA LYS A 74 -23.79 18.57 -0.72
C LYS A 74 -22.71 17.77 -0.01
N THR A 75 -21.72 17.31 -0.77
CA THR A 75 -20.60 16.53 -0.24
C THR A 75 -19.34 16.78 -1.07
N ILE A 76 -18.19 16.64 -0.41
CA ILE A 76 -16.89 16.56 -1.09
C ILE A 76 -16.13 15.39 -0.48
N ASP A 77 -16.18 14.24 -1.16
CA ASP A 77 -15.39 13.09 -0.73
C ASP A 77 -13.96 13.22 -1.27
N LYS A 78 -12.97 13.00 -0.40
CA LYS A 78 -11.56 13.18 -0.74
C LYS A 78 -10.77 11.90 -0.50
N LYS A 79 -9.84 11.61 -1.41
CA LYS A 79 -8.87 10.52 -1.24
C LYS A 79 -7.49 10.92 -1.72
N VAL A 80 -6.46 10.55 -0.98
CA VAL A 80 -5.06 10.78 -1.36
C VAL A 80 -4.57 9.59 -2.20
N CYS A 81 -3.99 9.86 -3.36
CA CYS A 81 -3.41 8.85 -4.24
C CYS A 81 -1.93 9.17 -4.46
N ILE A 82 -1.04 8.26 -4.04
CA ILE A 82 0.39 8.36 -4.32
C ILE A 82 0.67 7.74 -5.69
N THR A 83 1.28 8.51 -6.59
CA THR A 83 1.66 8.05 -7.94
C THR A 83 3.16 7.77 -8.04
N GLN A 84 3.97 8.36 -7.17
CA GLN A 84 5.40 8.14 -7.11
C GLN A 84 5.88 8.12 -5.65
N CYS A 85 6.69 7.11 -5.33
CA CYS A 85 7.52 7.08 -4.13
C CYS A 85 8.86 6.46 -4.49
N HIS A 86 9.88 7.31 -4.67
CA HIS A 86 11.17 6.87 -5.22
C HIS A 86 12.33 7.45 -4.43
N LEU A 87 13.19 6.56 -3.90
CA LEU A 87 14.39 6.96 -3.20
C LEU A 87 15.53 7.15 -4.20
N VAL A 88 16.19 8.31 -4.17
CA VAL A 88 17.42 8.52 -4.94
C VAL A 88 18.61 7.89 -4.18
N PRO A 89 19.30 6.90 -4.77
CA PRO A 89 20.42 6.21 -4.13
C PRO A 89 21.49 7.19 -3.60
N TYR A 90 22.11 6.85 -2.47
CA TYR A 90 23.19 7.61 -1.82
C TYR A 90 22.85 9.05 -1.36
N THR A 91 21.60 9.52 -1.49
CA THR A 91 21.22 10.91 -1.12
C THR A 91 20.26 11.00 0.06
N ASN A 92 19.68 9.87 0.49
CA ASN A 92 18.61 9.80 1.49
C ASN A 92 17.38 10.67 1.14
N LYS A 93 17.21 11.05 -0.14
CA LYS A 93 16.09 11.87 -0.60
C LYS A 93 15.01 11.00 -1.22
N LEU A 94 13.82 11.03 -0.63
CA LEU A 94 12.63 10.35 -1.13
C LEU A 94 11.76 11.34 -1.90
N PHE A 95 11.57 11.08 -3.18
CA PHE A 95 10.70 11.85 -4.07
C PHE A 95 9.29 11.28 -4.01
N LEU A 96 8.34 12.14 -3.71
CA LEU A 96 6.93 11.82 -3.60
C LEU A 96 6.13 12.63 -4.62
N ALA A 97 5.22 11.97 -5.31
CA ALA A 97 4.22 12.62 -6.14
C ALA A 97 2.87 11.93 -5.95
N GLY A 98 1.81 12.70 -6.11
CA GLY A 98 0.46 12.20 -5.96
C GLY A 98 -0.56 13.29 -6.20
N TYR A 99 -1.80 12.99 -5.84
CA TYR A 99 -2.89 13.94 -5.89
C TYR A 99 -3.94 13.64 -4.81
N VAL A 100 -4.65 14.68 -4.41
CA VAL A 100 -5.92 14.52 -3.68
C VAL A 100 -7.04 14.53 -4.70
N GLN A 101 -7.69 13.40 -4.91
CA GLN A 101 -8.89 13.33 -5.73
C GLN A 101 -10.08 13.77 -4.90
N LYS A 102 -10.85 14.71 -5.46
CA LYS A 102 -12.04 15.29 -4.88
C LYS A 102 -13.24 14.91 -5.73
N ASN A 103 -14.22 14.28 -5.10
CA ASN A 103 -15.50 13.92 -5.67
C ASN A 103 -16.54 14.88 -5.11
N ILE A 104 -16.83 15.94 -5.87
CA ILE A 104 -17.70 17.03 -5.44
C ILE A 104 -19.11 16.74 -5.92
N GLN A 105 -20.09 16.82 -5.03
CA GLN A 105 -21.52 16.84 -5.36
C GLN A 105 -22.10 18.19 -4.97
N TYR A 106 -22.74 18.87 -5.93
CA TYR A 106 -23.27 20.22 -5.73
C TYR A 106 -24.62 20.39 -6.42
N SER A 107 -25.41 21.34 -5.94
CA SER A 107 -26.71 21.65 -6.51
C SER A 107 -26.63 22.90 -7.39
N THR A 108 -27.09 22.75 -8.63
CA THR A 108 -27.19 23.84 -9.61
C THR A 108 -28.54 24.52 -9.53
N SER A 109 -28.73 25.51 -10.38
CA SER A 109 -29.95 26.27 -10.46
C SER A 109 -30.57 26.29 -11.85
N ASP A 110 -31.75 25.71 -11.99
CA ASP A 110 -32.66 25.88 -13.12
C ASP A 110 -33.87 26.77 -12.69
N THR A 111 -33.87 28.06 -13.07
CA THR A 111 -34.98 28.99 -12.76
C THR A 111 -36.19 28.72 -13.66
N GLU A 112 -37.28 28.21 -13.09
CA GLU A 112 -38.57 28.08 -13.81
C GLU A 112 -39.75 28.81 -13.16
N ASN A 113 -39.66 29.30 -11.90
CA ASN A 113 -40.76 30.00 -11.23
C ASN A 113 -40.31 31.09 -10.24
N PRO A 114 -41.10 32.17 -10.04
CA PRO A 114 -40.76 33.28 -9.14
C PRO A 114 -40.95 32.97 -7.64
N THR A 115 -41.55 31.84 -7.29
CA THR A 115 -41.88 31.46 -5.89
C THR A 115 -41.13 30.22 -5.39
N SER A 116 -40.50 29.47 -6.29
CA SER A 116 -39.74 28.27 -5.94
C SER A 116 -38.53 28.11 -6.85
N PHE A 117 -37.44 27.62 -6.27
CA PHE A 117 -36.20 27.41 -6.97
C PHE A 117 -35.91 25.90 -7.10
N SER A 118 -35.65 25.42 -8.31
CA SER A 118 -35.38 24.00 -8.61
C SER A 118 -34.00 23.85 -9.24
N GLY A 119 -33.37 22.69 -9.07
CA GLY A 119 -32.08 22.46 -9.70
C GLY A 119 -31.65 21.01 -9.63
N SER A 120 -30.63 20.70 -10.41
CA SER A 120 -30.07 19.37 -10.54
C SER A 120 -28.91 19.17 -9.56
N ILE A 121 -28.67 17.91 -9.15
CA ILE A 121 -27.43 17.54 -8.45
C ILE A 121 -26.41 17.16 -9.52
N ARG A 122 -25.26 17.83 -9.49
CA ARG A 122 -24.13 17.55 -10.35
C ARG A 122 -22.97 16.94 -9.58
N HIS A 123 -22.17 16.20 -10.32
CA HIS A 123 -20.97 15.55 -9.82
C HIS A 123 -19.77 15.97 -10.66
N GLN A 124 -18.68 16.34 -9.99
CA GLN A 124 -17.43 16.72 -10.63
C GLN A 124 -16.25 16.10 -9.88
N VAL A 125 -15.29 15.55 -10.63
CA VAL A 125 -14.06 14.96 -10.10
C VAL A 125 -12.88 15.86 -10.41
N ILE A 126 -12.17 16.32 -9.38
CA ILE A 126 -11.00 17.20 -9.53
C ILE A 126 -9.82 16.58 -8.79
N ASN A 127 -8.66 16.56 -9.44
CA ASN A 127 -7.41 16.17 -8.81
C ASN A 127 -6.61 17.41 -8.40
N ALA A 128 -6.14 17.44 -7.16
CA ALA A 128 -5.18 18.43 -6.66
C ALA A 128 -3.81 17.76 -6.54
N ASP A 129 -2.98 17.93 -7.57
CA ASP A 129 -1.66 17.31 -7.65
C ASP A 129 -0.68 17.93 -6.64
N PHE A 130 0.23 17.11 -6.14
CA PHE A 130 1.35 17.53 -5.30
C PHE A 130 2.63 16.78 -5.66
N ARG A 131 3.76 17.44 -5.43
CA ARG A 131 5.10 16.87 -5.54
C ARG A 131 5.97 17.42 -4.42
N CYS A 132 6.66 16.55 -3.72
CA CYS A 132 7.59 16.97 -2.68
C CYS A 132 8.79 16.02 -2.59
N VAL A 133 9.83 16.48 -1.88
CA VAL A 133 11.00 15.69 -1.57
C VAL A 133 11.21 15.76 -0.07
N THR A 134 11.42 14.61 0.55
CA THR A 134 11.72 14.53 1.99
C THR A 134 13.02 13.79 2.22
N ALA A 135 13.75 14.19 3.26
CA ALA A 135 14.93 13.49 3.72
C ALA A 135 14.51 12.35 4.64
N VAL A 136 15.03 11.15 4.38
CA VAL A 136 14.69 9.94 5.13
C VAL A 136 15.87 9.53 5.99
N LYS A 137 15.59 9.26 7.27
CA LYS A 137 16.58 8.65 8.18
C LYS A 137 16.34 7.16 8.23
N PHE A 138 17.34 6.39 7.82
CA PHE A 138 17.26 4.94 7.79
C PHE A 138 17.61 4.32 9.14
N VAL A 139 16.74 3.43 9.62
CA VAL A 139 17.04 2.50 10.72
C VAL A 139 17.97 1.40 10.20
N ARG A 140 17.70 0.92 8.98
CA ARG A 140 18.55 -0.02 8.25
C ARG A 140 18.90 0.53 6.89
N GLN A 141 20.17 0.47 6.53
CA GLN A 141 20.64 0.99 5.25
C GLN A 141 20.07 0.17 4.07
N PRO A 142 19.68 0.84 2.98
CA PRO A 142 19.36 0.16 1.73
C PRO A 142 20.59 -0.56 1.14
N ASP A 143 20.36 -1.70 0.49
CA ASP A 143 21.37 -2.38 -0.34
C ASP A 143 21.28 -1.80 -1.76
N PHE A 144 22.35 -1.15 -2.22
CA PHE A 144 22.45 -0.61 -3.59
C PHE A 144 23.27 -1.51 -4.52
N GLY A 145 23.57 -2.74 -4.09
CA GLY A 145 24.45 -3.63 -4.84
C GLY A 145 25.87 -3.08 -4.92
N ASN A 146 26.66 -3.61 -5.85
CA ASN A 146 28.00 -3.09 -6.14
C ASN A 146 28.47 -3.54 -7.51
N SER A 147 29.20 -2.70 -8.23
CA SER A 147 29.86 -3.09 -9.48
C SER A 147 31.29 -2.57 -9.52
N TYR A 148 32.24 -3.42 -9.87
CA TYR A 148 33.61 -2.99 -10.10
C TYR A 148 34.28 -3.78 -11.23
N LYS A 149 35.21 -3.11 -11.90
CA LYS A 149 36.10 -3.69 -12.91
C LYS A 149 37.51 -3.57 -12.39
N SER A 150 38.20 -4.70 -12.24
CA SER A 150 39.59 -4.73 -11.80
C SER A 150 40.44 -5.41 -12.86
N LYS A 151 41.62 -4.84 -13.13
CA LYS A 151 42.65 -5.49 -13.96
C LYS A 151 43.55 -6.28 -13.03
N SER A 152 43.71 -7.57 -13.30
CA SER A 152 44.76 -8.34 -12.63
C SER A 152 46.06 -8.13 -13.38
N ASN A 153 47.06 -7.61 -12.68
CA ASN A 153 48.39 -7.42 -13.22
C ASN A 153 49.21 -8.66 -12.88
N VAL A 154 49.51 -9.47 -13.90
CA VAL A 154 50.42 -10.62 -13.79
C VAL A 154 51.83 -10.13 -14.10
N LEU A 155 52.84 -10.70 -13.44
CA LEU A 155 54.23 -10.42 -13.76
C LEU A 155 54.65 -11.20 -15.01
N ASP A 156 55.56 -10.64 -15.80
CA ASP A 156 56.15 -11.30 -16.95
C ASP A 156 56.93 -12.57 -16.53
N GLN A 157 57.29 -13.42 -17.49
CA GLN A 157 58.02 -14.68 -17.21
C GLN A 157 59.36 -14.45 -16.48
N ASN A 158 59.91 -13.24 -16.57
CA ASN A 158 61.15 -12.85 -15.91
C ASN A 158 60.93 -12.31 -14.49
N MET A 159 59.67 -12.10 -14.06
CA MET A 159 59.26 -11.54 -12.76
C MET A 159 59.79 -10.12 -12.51
N VAL A 160 60.12 -9.38 -13.57
CA VAL A 160 60.74 -8.04 -13.48
C VAL A 160 59.72 -6.95 -13.81
N CYS A 161 58.82 -7.22 -14.75
CA CYS A 161 57.87 -6.25 -15.28
C CYS A 161 56.45 -6.81 -15.26
N GLN A 162 55.47 -5.93 -15.38
CA GLN A 162 54.10 -6.35 -15.67
C GLN A 162 54.06 -7.01 -17.05
N ASP A 163 53.39 -8.14 -17.17
CA ASP A 163 53.17 -8.79 -18.47
C ASP A 163 52.22 -7.93 -19.31
N GLU A 164 52.68 -7.51 -20.49
CA GLU A 164 51.90 -6.74 -21.48
C GLU A 164 51.24 -7.64 -22.53
N GLY A 165 51.55 -8.94 -22.54
CA GLY A 165 51.02 -9.92 -23.50
C GLY A 165 49.65 -10.47 -23.12
N GLU A 166 49.26 -10.39 -21.85
CA GLU A 166 47.99 -10.91 -21.33
C GLU A 166 47.19 -9.85 -20.58
N ASP A 167 45.97 -9.59 -21.08
CA ASP A 167 45.03 -8.64 -20.49
C ASP A 167 43.96 -9.38 -19.69
N ASN A 168 44.20 -9.51 -18.37
CA ASN A 168 43.29 -10.20 -17.47
C ASN A 168 42.37 -9.20 -16.73
N TRP A 169 41.05 -9.35 -16.92
CA TRP A 169 40.04 -8.46 -16.37
C TRP A 169 39.01 -9.23 -15.54
N MET A 170 38.70 -8.72 -14.35
CA MET A 170 37.59 -9.19 -13.53
C MET A 170 36.45 -8.16 -13.55
N HIS A 171 35.29 -8.61 -14.01
CA HIS A 171 34.04 -7.84 -13.99
C HIS A 171 33.12 -8.41 -12.91
N TYR A 172 32.76 -7.60 -11.92
CA TYR A 172 31.82 -7.99 -10.87
C TYR A 172 30.61 -7.06 -10.89
N ASN A 173 29.41 -7.64 -10.91
CA ASN A 173 28.14 -6.93 -10.80
C ASN A 173 27.23 -7.65 -9.79
N LYS A 174 26.94 -7.00 -8.67
CA LYS A 174 25.92 -7.40 -7.70
C LYS A 174 24.71 -6.51 -7.87
N TYR A 175 23.61 -7.10 -8.30
CA TYR A 175 22.31 -6.44 -8.41
C TYR A 175 21.59 -6.41 -7.05
N PHE A 176 20.64 -5.49 -6.90
CA PHE A 176 19.83 -5.31 -5.70
C PHE A 176 18.35 -5.18 -6.07
N GLU A 177 17.47 -5.43 -5.10
CA GLU A 177 16.03 -5.28 -5.30
C GLU A 177 15.59 -3.82 -5.12
N PRO A 178 14.57 -3.37 -5.87
CA PRO A 178 14.13 -1.99 -5.80
C PRO A 178 13.59 -1.65 -4.42
N ILE A 179 13.82 -0.40 -4.02
CA ILE A 179 13.20 0.17 -2.83
C ILE A 179 11.81 0.63 -3.24
N PHE A 180 10.82 0.30 -2.42
CA PHE A 180 9.43 0.68 -2.64
C PHE A 180 8.82 1.23 -1.36
N CYS A 181 7.64 1.81 -1.47
CA CYS A 181 6.93 2.38 -0.34
C CYS A 181 5.57 1.75 -0.16
N GLU A 182 5.14 1.68 1.09
CA GLU A 182 3.81 1.26 1.48
C GLU A 182 3.15 2.39 2.26
N VAL A 183 1.91 2.73 1.90
CA VAL A 183 1.13 3.77 2.58
C VAL A 183 0.38 3.11 3.72
N GLU A 184 0.63 3.54 4.96
CA GLU A 184 -0.07 3.03 6.14
C GLU A 184 -1.40 3.76 6.32
N TRP A 185 -1.36 5.10 6.32
CA TRP A 185 -2.55 5.93 6.44
C TRP A 185 -2.31 7.33 5.87
N THR A 186 -3.41 8.02 5.59
CA THR A 186 -3.42 9.41 5.16
C THR A 186 -4.46 10.20 5.93
N LYS A 187 -4.20 11.47 6.21
CA LYS A 187 -5.11 12.38 6.91
C LYS A 187 -5.14 13.73 6.22
N ILE A 188 -6.34 14.26 5.97
CA ILE A 188 -6.54 15.58 5.39
C ILE A 188 -7.15 16.48 6.47
N LEU A 189 -6.61 17.68 6.64
CA LEU A 189 -7.21 18.78 7.39
C LEU A 189 -7.43 19.93 6.43
N GLU A 190 -8.61 20.55 6.42
CA GLU A 190 -8.94 21.50 5.35
C GLU A 190 -9.85 22.64 5.80
N THR A 191 -9.94 23.66 4.96
CA THR A 191 -10.88 24.77 5.07
C THR A 191 -11.25 25.27 3.68
N ASP A 192 -12.56 25.29 3.41
CA ASP A 192 -13.15 25.81 2.17
C ASP A 192 -13.62 27.26 2.37
N ILE A 193 -13.20 28.16 1.48
CA ILE A 193 -13.55 29.58 1.49
C ILE A 193 -14.38 29.88 0.24
N TYR A 194 -15.70 29.91 0.40
CA TYR A 194 -16.64 30.13 -0.70
C TYR A 194 -16.73 31.60 -1.13
N ASN A 195 -16.57 31.87 -2.42
CA ASN A 195 -16.77 33.21 -2.97
C ASN A 195 -18.24 33.42 -3.38
N ARG A 196 -19.10 33.70 -2.40
CA ARG A 196 -20.56 33.88 -2.60
C ARG A 196 -20.95 35.27 -3.11
N ASN A 197 -20.04 36.01 -3.74
CA ASN A 197 -20.26 37.41 -4.12
C ASN A 197 -20.73 37.60 -5.56
N ASN A 198 -20.84 36.52 -6.35
CA ASN A 198 -20.81 36.65 -7.81
C ASN A 198 -22.18 36.69 -8.51
N GLN A 199 -23.27 36.27 -7.88
CA GLN A 199 -24.62 36.32 -8.47
C GLN A 199 -25.70 36.19 -7.40
N VAL A 200 -26.54 37.22 -7.28
CA VAL A 200 -27.79 37.18 -6.52
C VAL A 200 -28.91 36.95 -7.53
N LEU A 201 -29.80 35.99 -7.28
CA LEU A 201 -31.05 35.95 -8.03
C LEU A 201 -31.91 37.12 -7.56
N ASP A 202 -32.21 38.08 -8.45
CA ASP A 202 -33.06 39.24 -8.15
C ASP A 202 -34.43 38.84 -7.54
N GLN A 203 -34.89 37.63 -7.84
CA GLN A 203 -36.16 37.06 -7.37
C GLN A 203 -36.05 36.37 -5.99
N PHE A 204 -34.84 36.01 -5.53
CA PHE A 204 -34.59 35.33 -4.26
C PHE A 204 -33.46 36.00 -3.47
N PRO A 205 -33.73 37.13 -2.79
CA PRO A 205 -32.73 37.82 -1.97
C PRO A 205 -32.22 36.90 -0.85
N GLY A 206 -30.92 36.61 -0.86
CA GLY A 206 -30.25 35.73 0.10
C GLY A 206 -29.75 34.39 -0.46
N VAL A 207 -30.15 34.03 -1.69
CA VAL A 207 -29.57 32.89 -2.41
C VAL A 207 -28.43 33.38 -3.29
N ASN A 208 -27.21 33.09 -2.87
CA ASN A 208 -26.00 33.46 -3.58
C ASN A 208 -25.39 32.25 -4.27
N PHE A 209 -25.03 32.45 -5.52
CA PHE A 209 -24.32 31.44 -6.32
C PHE A 209 -22.83 31.68 -6.27
N PHE A 210 -22.08 30.60 -6.39
CA PHE A 210 -20.64 30.64 -6.57
C PHE A 210 -20.23 29.60 -7.61
N THR A 211 -19.29 29.98 -8.46
CA THR A 211 -18.68 29.07 -9.44
C THR A 211 -17.35 28.52 -8.92
N ASN A 212 -16.72 29.23 -7.99
CA ASN A 212 -15.41 28.90 -7.47
C ASN A 212 -15.29 29.14 -5.97
N PHE A 213 -14.39 28.38 -5.35
CA PHE A 213 -14.01 28.55 -3.95
C PHE A 213 -12.53 28.22 -3.76
N ILE A 214 -11.91 28.82 -2.74
CA ILE A 214 -10.52 28.56 -2.39
C ILE A 214 -10.50 27.48 -1.32
N GLU A 215 -9.82 26.38 -1.59
CA GLU A 215 -9.56 25.35 -0.59
C GLU A 215 -8.11 25.43 -0.13
N LYS A 216 -7.91 25.42 1.18
CA LYS A 216 -6.61 25.22 1.82
C LYS A 216 -6.64 23.90 2.57
N MET A 217 -5.66 23.03 2.32
CA MET A 217 -5.58 21.74 3.00
C MET A 217 -4.15 21.39 3.43
N VAL A 218 -4.05 20.68 4.54
CA VAL A 218 -2.84 20.07 5.09
C VAL A 218 -3.02 18.55 5.03
N VAL A 219 -2.21 17.89 4.22
CA VAL A 219 -2.24 16.45 4.01
C VAL A 219 -1.08 15.81 4.76
N TYR A 220 -1.40 14.89 5.67
CA TYR A 220 -0.43 14.01 6.32
C TYR A 220 -0.45 12.63 5.66
N ILE A 221 0.72 12.10 5.37
CA ILE A 221 0.91 10.79 4.73
C ILE A 221 1.95 10.04 5.55
N ASP A 222 1.59 8.84 6.00
CA ASP A 222 2.49 7.96 6.74
C ASP A 222 2.90 6.79 5.85
N LEU A 223 4.21 6.63 5.70
CA LEU A 223 4.83 5.77 4.69
C LEU A 223 5.87 4.87 5.35
N LYS A 224 5.86 3.59 4.98
CA LYS A 224 7.01 2.69 5.18
C LYS A 224 7.86 2.69 3.92
N VAL A 225 9.16 2.92 4.08
CA VAL A 225 10.16 2.72 3.03
C VAL A 225 10.77 1.35 3.21
N LEU A 226 10.60 0.48 2.21
CA LEU A 226 10.87 -0.95 2.31
C LEU A 226 11.83 -1.40 1.22
N GLN A 227 12.59 -2.45 1.53
CA GLN A 227 13.35 -3.19 0.53
C GLN A 227 13.40 -4.66 0.92
N THR A 228 13.15 -5.55 -0.03
CA THR A 228 13.32 -6.98 0.20
C THR A 228 14.80 -7.31 0.38
N GLN A 229 15.15 -7.83 1.54
CA GLN A 229 16.53 -8.16 1.89
C GLN A 229 16.60 -9.56 2.51
N GLN A 230 17.74 -10.22 2.34
CA GLN A 230 18.03 -11.45 3.07
C GLN A 230 18.44 -11.10 4.49
N VAL A 231 17.79 -11.72 5.48
CA VAL A 231 18.01 -11.50 6.89
C VAL A 231 18.18 -12.82 7.62
N PHE A 232 18.99 -12.75 8.68
CA PHE A 232 19.14 -13.83 9.63
C PHE A 232 18.27 -13.51 10.84
N ILE A 233 17.34 -14.41 11.15
CA ILE A 233 16.51 -14.34 12.36
C ILE A 233 17.15 -15.33 13.35
N PRO A 234 17.74 -14.84 14.45
CA PRO A 234 18.32 -15.72 15.46
C PRO A 234 17.21 -16.46 16.20
N GLU A 235 17.56 -17.58 16.84
CA GLU A 235 16.67 -18.21 17.81
C GLU A 235 16.40 -17.24 18.97
N PRO A 236 15.14 -17.04 19.38
CA PRO A 236 14.84 -16.24 20.55
C PRO A 236 15.34 -16.93 21.82
N GLU A 237 15.95 -16.18 22.73
CA GLU A 237 16.28 -16.66 24.07
C GLU A 237 15.02 -16.68 24.93
N CYS A 238 14.31 -17.80 24.98
CA CYS A 238 13.09 -17.95 25.75
C CYS A 238 12.92 -19.38 26.31
N GLU A 239 12.26 -19.49 27.46
CA GLU A 239 11.82 -20.79 27.97
C GLU A 239 10.60 -21.27 27.17
N VAL A 240 10.69 -22.48 26.60
CA VAL A 240 9.63 -23.06 25.78
C VAL A 240 8.92 -24.18 26.55
N GLN A 241 7.61 -24.08 26.67
CA GLN A 241 6.80 -25.16 27.26
C GLN A 241 6.51 -26.23 26.21
N VAL A 242 6.98 -27.45 26.42
CA VAL A 242 6.74 -28.58 25.50
C VAL A 242 5.39 -29.22 25.81
N GLU A 243 4.43 -29.10 24.88
CA GLU A 243 3.18 -29.86 24.92
C GLU A 243 3.50 -31.31 24.55
N ARG A 244 3.62 -32.17 25.58
CA ARG A 244 3.75 -33.61 25.39
C ARG A 244 2.35 -34.23 25.29
N HIS A 245 1.97 -34.68 24.11
CA HIS A 245 0.92 -35.68 23.97
C HIS A 245 1.55 -37.06 24.16
N CYS A 246 1.53 -37.58 25.38
CA CYS A 246 1.83 -38.99 25.62
C CYS A 246 0.60 -39.80 25.18
N GLU A 247 0.67 -40.46 24.02
CA GLU A 247 -0.24 -41.55 23.74
C GLU A 247 0.10 -42.71 24.69
N GLU A 248 -0.84 -43.08 25.55
CA GLU A 248 -0.71 -44.19 26.51
C GLU A 248 -0.70 -45.55 25.79
N GLN A 249 0.34 -45.83 25.02
CA GLN A 249 0.72 -47.18 24.56
C GLN A 249 2.00 -47.04 23.74
N TYR A 250 3.15 -47.27 24.37
CA TYR A 250 4.43 -47.79 23.84
C TYR A 250 5.58 -47.21 24.66
N ASN A 251 6.20 -48.08 25.49
CA ASN A 251 7.49 -47.83 26.13
C ASN A 251 8.61 -47.90 25.07
N SER A 252 8.65 -46.93 24.17
CA SER A 252 9.79 -46.70 23.29
C SER A 252 10.26 -45.28 23.55
N CYS A 253 11.53 -45.11 23.90
CA CYS A 253 12.19 -43.81 23.86
C CYS A 253 12.28 -43.37 22.39
N ASP A 254 11.16 -42.92 21.83
CA ASP A 254 11.10 -42.42 20.47
C ASP A 254 11.87 -41.10 20.44
N CYS A 255 12.98 -41.12 19.69
CA CYS A 255 13.81 -39.97 19.42
C CYS A 255 13.02 -38.93 18.61
N TYR A 256 12.36 -38.01 19.29
CA TYR A 256 11.93 -36.75 18.70
C TYR A 256 13.17 -36.00 18.22
N ASN A 257 13.29 -35.84 16.89
CA ASN A 257 14.46 -35.20 16.29
C ASN A 257 14.26 -33.71 16.06
N ASP A 258 13.00 -33.23 16.02
CA ASP A 258 12.65 -31.84 15.75
C ASP A 258 11.42 -31.40 16.57
N VAL A 259 11.29 -30.08 16.76
CA VAL A 259 10.13 -29.45 17.40
C VAL A 259 9.61 -28.32 16.52
N GLU A 260 8.29 -28.12 16.51
CA GLU A 260 7.69 -26.89 15.99
C GLU A 260 7.22 -26.02 17.16
N VAL A 261 7.37 -24.71 17.01
CA VAL A 261 7.05 -23.71 18.03
C VAL A 261 5.91 -22.80 17.56
N SER A 262 5.10 -22.36 18.52
CA SER A 262 4.07 -21.35 18.34
C SER A 262 4.05 -20.40 19.54
N CYS A 263 3.51 -19.20 19.37
CA CYS A 263 3.30 -18.25 20.46
C CYS A 263 1.80 -18.08 20.71
N ILE A 264 1.35 -18.50 21.89
CA ILE A 264 -0.07 -18.51 22.27
C ILE A 264 -0.30 -17.44 23.35
N PRO A 265 -1.23 -16.48 23.15
CA PRO A 265 -1.59 -15.50 24.18
C PRO A 265 -1.93 -16.16 25.52
N GLY A 266 -1.31 -15.69 26.60
CA GLY A 266 -1.50 -16.23 27.96
C GLY A 266 -0.72 -17.51 28.29
N LYS A 267 -0.26 -18.29 27.30
CA LYS A 267 0.62 -19.45 27.50
C LYS A 267 2.10 -19.18 27.16
N GLY A 268 2.39 -18.17 26.36
CA GLY A 268 3.74 -17.86 25.89
C GLY A 268 4.18 -18.75 24.72
N MET A 269 5.48 -19.05 24.62
CA MET A 269 5.99 -19.94 23.58
C MET A 269 5.78 -21.41 23.94
N VAL A 270 5.17 -22.15 23.02
CA VAL A 270 4.81 -23.55 23.17
C VAL A 270 5.46 -24.35 22.04
N ALA A 271 6.04 -25.51 22.37
CA ALA A 271 6.58 -26.44 21.37
C ALA A 271 5.76 -27.72 21.31
N ARG A 272 5.59 -28.25 20.11
CA ARG A 272 5.10 -29.62 19.89
C ARG A 272 6.20 -30.46 19.23
N PRO A 273 6.40 -31.70 19.66
CA PRO A 273 7.43 -32.54 19.08
C PRO A 273 6.98 -33.15 17.74
N ILE A 274 7.89 -33.24 16.77
CA ILE A 274 7.64 -33.88 15.47
C ILE A 274 8.16 -35.31 15.52
N ARG A 275 7.30 -36.30 15.29
CA ARG A 275 7.74 -37.67 14.94
C ARG A 275 8.16 -37.66 13.47
N ARG A 276 9.44 -37.89 13.18
CA ARG A 276 9.86 -38.24 11.81
C ARG A 276 9.51 -39.71 11.59
N ASP A 277 8.57 -39.98 10.69
CA ASP A 277 8.40 -41.31 10.14
C ASP A 277 9.70 -41.70 9.42
N ARG A 278 10.36 -42.79 9.83
CA ARG A 278 11.54 -43.31 9.14
C ARG A 278 11.06 -43.89 7.80
N TYR A 279 11.40 -43.23 6.70
CA TYR A 279 11.32 -43.80 5.35
C TYR A 279 12.35 -44.91 5.17
#